data_AF-A0A2K8QLS9-F1
#
_entry.id   AF-A0A2K8QLS9-F1
#
_cell.length_a   1.000
_cell.length_b   1.000
_cell.length_c   1.000
_cell.angle_alpha   90.00
_cell.angle_beta   90.00
_cell.angle_gamma   90.00
#
_symmetry.space_group_name_H-M   'P 1'
#
loop_
_entity.id
_entity.type
_entity.pdbx_description
1 polymer ?
#
loop_
_entity_poly.entity_id
_entity_poly.type
_entity_poly.pdbx_seq_one_letter_code
_entity_poly.pdbx_strand_id
1 'polypeptide(L)'
;MKYLFCNTGWMESYQGNTKADQIRGGGSFVKEEGMGHEVCNFHSHKGTVYGYVQPARGQRSASAGSIKLENIVNGNASKDDDVVEDVLVIWTAKRPEGGTVVVGWYKDATVFREYQRFKSVSALHSKNGLYGYRIRVRSEDAKLLPVDERTYQIQRKTQGSIGQSNVWYGDSKIGRKIAADIDALSKGNRPTHKSRSIRTTDPEHNAKVEKTAINLVWKYYEELGYELISVEKDNVGWDLEASQHKTKLRIEVKGLSGSNPHVELSPNEFKAWSEAHPLYRMAVVTEALTSPKLHICLYSREHESWLVSSHDNASVDIVEKVAAQIKLHI
;
A
#
# COMPACT_ATOMS: atom_id res chain seq x y z
N MET A 1 24.70 -2.00 4.98
CA MET A 1 23.43 -1.29 5.24
C MET A 1 22.86 -1.73 6.58
N LYS A 2 22.36 -0.78 7.38
CA LYS A 2 21.65 -1.03 8.64
C LYS A 2 20.17 -1.18 8.36
N TYR A 3 19.49 -2.14 8.99
CA TYR A 3 18.05 -2.31 8.78
C TYR A 3 17.33 -2.90 9.99
N LEU A 4 16.02 -2.66 10.06
CA LEU A 4 15.13 -3.14 11.10
C LEU A 4 13.74 -3.41 10.53
N PHE A 5 13.13 -4.54 10.89
CA PHE A 5 11.73 -4.82 10.52
C PHE A 5 10.81 -4.51 11.69
N CYS A 6 9.74 -3.77 11.42
CA CYS A 6 8.68 -3.46 12.36
C CYS A 6 7.35 -4.04 11.86
N ASN A 7 6.67 -4.82 12.69
CA ASN A 7 5.29 -5.22 12.46
C ASN A 7 4.36 -4.13 12.98
N THR A 8 3.38 -3.77 12.17
CA THR A 8 2.26 -2.90 12.52
C THR A 8 0.94 -3.59 12.17
N GLY A 9 -0.17 -3.11 12.73
CA GLY A 9 -1.49 -3.42 12.18
C GLY A 9 -1.69 -2.84 10.78
N TRP A 10 -2.58 -3.44 9.99
CA TRP A 10 -2.94 -3.01 8.65
C TRP A 10 -3.86 -1.80 8.67
N MET A 11 -3.51 -0.80 7.87
CA MET A 11 -4.29 0.40 7.55
C MET A 11 -4.02 0.80 6.10
N GLU A 12 -4.97 1.44 5.43
CA GLU A 12 -4.74 1.99 4.09
C GLU A 12 -3.83 3.22 4.14
N SER A 13 -4.05 4.14 5.09
CA SER A 13 -3.43 5.48 5.07
C SER A 13 -2.53 5.78 6.27
N TYR A 14 -2.73 5.13 7.43
CA TYR A 14 -2.00 5.41 8.68
C TYR A 14 -2.02 6.91 9.06
N GLN A 15 -3.19 7.54 8.91
CA GLN A 15 -3.45 8.93 9.28
C GLN A 15 -4.38 9.00 10.51
N GLY A 16 -4.12 8.16 11.51
CA GLY A 16 -4.95 8.05 12.70
C GLY A 16 -6.19 7.18 12.50
N ASN A 17 -6.78 6.73 13.61
CA ASN A 17 -8.04 6.00 13.57
C ASN A 17 -9.16 6.95 13.14
N THR A 18 -9.87 6.56 12.10
CA THR A 18 -11.14 7.17 11.72
C THR A 18 -12.21 6.08 11.65
N LYS A 19 -13.49 6.44 11.46
CA LYS A 19 -14.50 5.42 11.08
C LYS A 19 -14.09 4.70 9.80
N ALA A 20 -13.31 5.41 8.98
CA ALA A 20 -12.94 5.10 7.62
C ALA A 20 -11.56 4.45 7.45
N ASP A 21 -10.74 4.33 8.49
CA ASP A 21 -9.42 3.67 8.47
C ASP A 21 -9.15 3.26 9.92
N GLN A 22 -9.47 1.99 10.22
CA GLN A 22 -9.29 1.40 11.53
C GLN A 22 -8.26 0.30 11.46
N ILE A 23 -7.33 0.33 12.41
CA ILE A 23 -6.26 -0.63 12.45
C ILE A 23 -6.74 -2.08 12.61
N ARG A 24 -6.25 -2.97 11.72
CA ARG A 24 -6.55 -4.41 11.76
C ARG A 24 -5.31 -5.22 12.09
N GLY A 25 -5.43 -6.13 13.06
CA GLY A 25 -4.34 -7.06 13.40
C GLY A 25 -3.16 -6.42 14.15
N GLY A 26 -3.37 -5.24 14.75
CA GLY A 26 -2.46 -4.68 15.76
C GLY A 26 -2.43 -5.52 17.05
N GLY A 27 -1.60 -5.14 18.01
CA GLY A 27 -1.47 -5.83 19.30
C GLY A 27 -2.81 -6.01 20.06
N SER A 28 -2.82 -6.83 21.11
CA SER A 28 -4.02 -7.15 21.91
C SER A 28 -4.76 -5.91 22.47
N PHE A 29 -4.10 -4.74 22.48
CA PHE A 29 -4.66 -3.46 22.90
C PHE A 29 -5.77 -2.89 22.00
N VAL A 30 -5.82 -3.26 20.71
CA VAL A 30 -6.84 -2.75 19.77
C VAL A 30 -8.26 -3.24 20.15
N LYS A 31 -8.37 -4.40 20.81
CA LYS A 31 -9.66 -5.03 21.13
C LYS A 31 -10.34 -4.54 22.42
N GLU A 32 -9.61 -3.91 23.33
CA GLU A 32 -10.14 -3.53 24.66
C GLU A 32 -10.20 -2.01 24.86
N GLU A 33 -9.28 -1.23 24.26
CA GLU A 33 -9.17 0.23 24.44
C GLU A 33 -9.30 1.02 23.11
N GLY A 34 -9.47 0.33 21.97
CA GLY A 34 -9.75 0.96 20.66
C GLY A 34 -8.61 1.80 20.05
N MET A 35 -7.41 1.81 20.63
CA MET A 35 -6.33 2.72 20.21
C MET A 35 -5.00 2.00 20.04
N GLY A 36 -4.56 1.82 18.79
CA GLY A 36 -3.21 1.35 18.46
C GLY A 36 -2.28 2.54 18.27
N HIS A 37 -1.15 2.59 18.97
CA HIS A 37 -0.25 3.75 18.85
C HIS A 37 0.45 3.88 17.47
N GLU A 38 0.32 2.84 16.65
CA GLU A 38 0.90 2.72 15.32
C GLU A 38 0.03 3.34 14.20
N VAL A 39 -1.15 3.87 14.54
CA VAL A 39 -2.13 4.42 13.58
C VAL A 39 -1.66 5.67 12.84
N CYS A 40 -0.60 6.33 13.31
CA CYS A 40 -0.02 7.53 12.69
C CYS A 40 1.38 7.29 12.11
N ASN A 41 1.79 6.03 11.89
CA ASN A 41 3.13 5.71 11.41
C ASN A 41 3.48 6.28 10.03
N PHE A 42 2.57 6.90 9.28
CA PHE A 42 2.93 7.62 8.05
C PHE A 42 2.40 9.06 8.04
N HIS A 43 2.07 9.60 9.20
CA HIS A 43 1.68 10.99 9.35
C HIS A 43 2.92 11.90 9.44
N SER A 44 3.00 12.89 8.55
CA SER A 44 4.04 13.93 8.60
C SER A 44 3.59 15.09 9.49
N HIS A 45 4.46 15.49 10.43
CA HIS A 45 4.30 16.72 11.21
C HIS A 45 5.58 17.55 11.12
N LYS A 46 5.47 18.76 10.58
CA LYS A 46 6.61 19.70 10.41
C LYS A 46 7.80 19.05 9.68
N GLY A 47 7.52 18.30 8.62
CA GLY A 47 8.54 17.62 7.80
C GLY A 47 9.17 16.37 8.43
N THR A 48 8.65 15.90 9.58
CA THR A 48 9.11 14.68 10.25
C THR A 48 7.98 13.68 10.35
N VAL A 49 8.27 12.42 10.02
CA VAL A 49 7.39 11.28 10.27
C VAL A 49 7.90 10.52 11.50
N TYR A 50 6.97 10.11 12.35
CA TYR A 50 7.27 9.44 13.62
C TYR A 50 6.69 8.04 13.64
N GLY A 51 7.57 7.05 13.84
CA GLY A 51 7.21 5.65 13.91
C GLY A 51 7.08 5.18 15.36
N TYR A 52 5.96 4.53 15.64
CA TYR A 52 5.71 3.79 16.85
C TYR A 52 5.73 2.28 16.58
N VAL A 53 6.50 1.56 17.39
CA VAL A 53 6.46 0.10 17.50
C VAL A 53 6.62 -0.26 18.98
N GLN A 54 5.91 -1.28 19.44
CA GLN A 54 6.06 -1.80 20.81
C GLN A 54 6.86 -3.12 20.77
N PRO A 55 8.12 -3.16 21.23
CA PRO A 55 8.97 -4.34 21.13
C PRO A 55 8.44 -5.56 21.91
N ALA A 56 7.86 -5.33 23.08
CA ALA A 56 7.28 -6.37 23.92
C ALA A 56 5.76 -6.49 23.70
N ARG A 57 5.29 -7.66 23.29
CA ARG A 57 3.84 -7.94 23.20
C ARG A 57 3.23 -8.16 24.58
N GLY A 58 1.99 -7.69 24.77
CA GLY A 58 1.18 -7.96 25.97
C GLY A 58 1.41 -7.03 27.16
N GLN A 59 2.33 -6.07 27.05
CA GLN A 59 2.50 -5.02 28.06
C GLN A 59 1.49 -3.90 27.83
N ARG A 60 0.84 -3.44 28.91
CA ARG A 60 -0.24 -2.44 28.83
C ARG A 60 0.21 -1.00 28.62
N SER A 61 1.52 -0.71 28.71
CA SER A 61 2.05 0.65 28.55
C SER A 61 2.66 0.87 27.17
N ALA A 62 2.33 2.00 26.53
CA ALA A 62 2.91 2.44 25.26
C ALA A 62 4.45 2.58 25.31
N SER A 63 4.97 2.94 26.48
CA SER A 63 6.41 3.08 26.73
C SER A 63 7.10 1.76 27.09
N ALA A 64 6.36 0.65 27.18
CA ALA A 64 6.94 -0.62 27.60
C ALA A 64 7.91 -1.22 26.57
N GLY A 65 9.00 -1.79 27.09
CA GLY A 65 10.03 -2.49 26.32
C GLY A 65 10.96 -1.54 25.56
N SER A 66 12.10 -2.11 25.17
CA SER A 66 13.17 -1.40 24.46
C SER A 66 13.55 -2.10 23.16
N ILE A 67 13.99 -1.32 22.17
CA ILE A 67 14.61 -1.86 20.96
C ILE A 67 16.06 -2.17 21.31
N LYS A 68 16.48 -3.43 21.12
CA LYS A 68 17.86 -3.86 21.35
C LYS A 68 18.71 -3.41 20.16
N LEU A 69 19.22 -2.18 20.23
CA LEU A 69 19.97 -1.55 19.14
C LEU A 69 21.21 -2.36 18.75
N GLU A 70 21.81 -3.06 19.71
CA GLU A 70 22.96 -3.95 19.51
C GLU A 70 22.67 -5.12 18.55
N ASN A 71 21.39 -5.44 18.31
CA ASN A 71 20.98 -6.47 17.37
C ASN A 71 20.69 -5.93 15.97
N ILE A 72 20.72 -4.60 15.76
CA ILE A 72 20.56 -4.02 14.42
C ILE A 72 21.73 -4.47 13.55
N VAL A 73 21.42 -5.14 12.44
CA VAL A 73 22.43 -5.70 11.53
C VAL A 73 23.30 -4.58 10.98
N ASN A 74 24.62 -4.72 11.10
CA ASN A 74 25.63 -3.68 10.77
C ASN A 74 25.46 -2.36 11.54
N GLY A 75 24.69 -2.33 12.62
CA GLY A 75 24.46 -1.13 13.43
C GLY A 75 25.65 -0.78 14.34
N ASN A 76 26.43 -1.79 14.76
CA ASN A 76 27.59 -1.68 15.65
C ASN A 76 27.31 -0.96 16.98
N ALA A 77 26.05 -0.89 17.41
CA ALA A 77 25.67 -0.34 18.70
C ALA A 77 26.03 -1.31 19.83
N SER A 78 26.45 -0.75 20.95
CA SER A 78 26.58 -1.41 22.23
C SER A 78 25.25 -1.43 22.98
N LYS A 79 25.23 -2.07 24.16
CA LYS A 79 24.05 -2.08 25.04
C LYS A 79 23.79 -0.73 25.71
N ASP A 80 24.80 0.14 25.76
CA ASP A 80 24.75 1.44 26.42
C ASP A 80 24.37 2.57 25.44
N ASP A 81 24.36 2.29 24.14
CA ASP A 81 23.91 3.26 23.13
C ASP A 81 22.38 3.41 23.15
N ASP A 82 21.93 4.66 23.08
CA ASP A 82 20.51 5.02 23.11
C ASP A 82 19.90 5.21 21.71
N VAL A 83 20.74 5.33 20.67
CA VAL A 83 20.32 5.69 19.31
C VAL A 83 21.19 5.04 18.25
N VAL A 84 20.56 4.67 17.12
CA VAL A 84 21.24 4.30 15.88
C VAL A 84 20.62 5.08 14.73
N GLU A 85 21.47 5.73 13.93
CA GLU A 85 21.09 6.49 12.73
C GLU A 85 21.36 5.69 11.45
N ASP A 86 20.85 6.20 10.33
CA ASP A 86 20.99 5.61 8.98
C ASP A 86 20.43 4.18 8.87
N VAL A 87 19.25 3.95 9.48
CA VAL A 87 18.59 2.64 9.49
C VAL A 87 17.46 2.60 8.46
N LEU A 88 17.48 1.60 7.57
CA LEU A 88 16.31 1.25 6.77
C LEU A 88 15.29 0.53 7.65
N VAL A 89 14.21 1.22 8.02
CA VAL A 89 13.11 0.63 8.80
C VAL A 89 12.03 0.15 7.85
N ILE A 90 11.77 -1.15 7.84
CA ILE A 90 10.81 -1.81 6.95
C ILE A 90 9.55 -2.15 7.72
N TRP A 91 8.43 -1.55 7.33
CA TRP A 91 7.13 -1.77 7.96
C TRP A 91 6.40 -2.92 7.29
N THR A 92 5.89 -3.84 8.10
CA THR A 92 5.15 -5.02 7.64
C THR A 92 3.82 -5.14 8.35
N ALA A 93 2.78 -5.58 7.64
CA ALA A 93 1.46 -5.77 8.23
C ALA A 93 0.77 -7.02 7.68
N LYS A 94 -0.15 -7.58 8.46
CA LYS A 94 -0.98 -8.71 8.02
C LYS A 94 -2.17 -8.20 7.20
N ARG A 95 -2.27 -8.64 5.95
CA ARG A 95 -3.40 -8.31 5.07
C ARG A 95 -4.72 -8.85 5.62
N PRO A 96 -5.85 -8.15 5.41
CA PRO A 96 -7.19 -8.66 5.74
C PRO A 96 -7.48 -10.03 5.11
N GLU A 97 -7.08 -10.20 3.85
CA GLU A 97 -7.20 -11.42 3.04
C GLU A 97 -6.17 -12.52 3.42
N GLY A 98 -5.21 -12.19 4.30
CA GLY A 98 -4.21 -13.11 4.81
C GLY A 98 -2.82 -12.93 4.17
N GLY A 99 -1.81 -13.47 4.86
CA GLY A 99 -0.41 -13.19 4.55
C GLY A 99 0.09 -11.91 5.21
N THR A 100 1.41 -11.73 5.23
CA THR A 100 2.06 -10.53 5.75
C THR A 100 2.90 -9.93 4.64
N VAL A 101 2.78 -8.63 4.42
CA VAL A 101 3.48 -7.93 3.35
C VAL A 101 4.20 -6.70 3.89
N VAL A 102 5.16 -6.21 3.12
CA VAL A 102 5.73 -4.87 3.32
C VAL A 102 4.66 -3.84 2.96
N VAL A 103 4.38 -2.91 3.88
CA VAL A 103 3.43 -1.80 3.67
C VAL A 103 4.12 -0.50 3.32
N GLY A 104 5.40 -0.37 3.65
CA GLY A 104 6.16 0.85 3.46
C GLY A 104 7.51 0.77 4.19
N TRP A 105 8.28 1.84 4.12
CA TRP A 105 9.59 1.92 4.76
C TRP A 105 9.95 3.36 5.11
N TYR A 106 10.91 3.50 6.02
CA TYR A 106 11.65 4.73 6.25
C TYR A 106 13.11 4.52 5.87
N LYS A 107 13.64 5.36 4.98
CA LYS A 107 15.07 5.41 4.68
C LYS A 107 15.78 6.30 5.69
N ASP A 108 17.03 5.98 5.98
CA ASP A 108 17.91 6.82 6.81
C ASP A 108 17.28 7.25 8.15
N ALA A 109 16.51 6.36 8.77
CA ALA A 109 15.77 6.67 9.98
C ALA A 109 16.68 6.66 11.21
N THR A 110 16.33 7.49 12.19
CA THR A 110 16.88 7.43 13.55
C THR A 110 16.02 6.49 14.39
N VAL A 111 16.62 5.45 14.96
CA VAL A 111 15.97 4.47 15.85
C VAL A 111 16.48 4.66 17.27
N PHE A 112 15.55 4.81 18.21
CA PHE A 112 15.85 4.97 19.64
C PHE A 112 15.61 3.67 20.39
N ARG A 113 16.47 3.37 21.38
CA ARG A 113 16.30 2.22 22.29
C ARG A 113 15.00 2.35 23.06
N GLU A 114 14.83 3.51 23.69
CA GLU A 114 13.70 3.83 24.57
C GLU A 114 12.66 4.72 23.90
N TYR A 115 11.44 4.67 24.43
CA TYR A 115 10.33 5.51 24.00
C TYR A 115 10.63 7.00 24.21
N GLN A 116 10.55 7.79 23.14
CA GLN A 116 10.78 9.22 23.15
C GLN A 116 9.44 9.96 23.21
N ARG A 117 9.33 11.01 24.03
CA ARG A 117 8.15 11.88 24.02
C ARG A 117 8.25 12.92 22.91
N PHE A 118 7.10 13.27 22.32
CA PHE A 118 7.05 14.37 21.36
C PHE A 118 7.43 15.69 22.03
N LYS A 119 8.32 16.46 21.38
CA LYS A 119 8.57 17.86 21.77
C LYS A 119 7.39 18.78 21.39
N SER A 120 6.73 18.46 20.28
CA SER A 120 5.55 19.14 19.74
C SER A 120 4.62 18.05 19.18
N VAL A 121 3.44 17.89 19.78
CA VAL A 121 2.46 16.89 19.34
C VAL A 121 1.59 17.51 18.24
N SER A 122 1.30 16.76 17.16
CA SER A 122 0.34 17.21 16.15
C SER A 122 -1.10 17.00 16.64
N ALA A 123 -2.06 17.77 16.12
CA ALA A 123 -3.48 17.57 16.46
C ALA A 123 -3.94 16.12 16.22
N LEU A 124 -3.44 15.48 15.15
CA LEU A 124 -3.76 14.10 14.83
C LEU A 124 -3.15 13.12 15.84
N HIS A 125 -1.88 13.31 16.23
CA HIS A 125 -1.25 12.51 17.28
C HIS A 125 -2.00 12.64 18.61
N SER A 126 -2.34 13.87 19.03
CA SER A 126 -3.11 14.11 20.26
C SER A 126 -4.50 13.47 20.21
N LYS A 127 -5.23 13.60 19.10
CA LYS A 127 -6.56 13.00 18.91
C LYS A 127 -6.53 11.46 19.02
N ASN A 128 -5.40 10.86 18.65
CA ASN A 128 -5.18 9.41 18.71
C ASN A 128 -4.46 8.96 19.99
N GLY A 129 -4.31 9.83 21.00
CA GLY A 129 -3.66 9.48 22.27
C GLY A 129 -2.17 9.15 22.14
N LEU A 130 -1.50 9.68 21.11
CA LEU A 130 -0.09 9.42 20.83
C LEU A 130 0.78 10.49 21.47
N TYR A 131 1.65 10.06 22.39
CA TYR A 131 2.51 10.97 23.17
C TYR A 131 4.00 10.78 22.90
N GLY A 132 4.37 9.94 21.93
CA GLY A 132 5.75 9.60 21.67
C GLY A 132 5.95 8.52 20.62
N TYR A 133 7.21 8.22 20.36
CA TYR A 133 7.70 7.44 19.22
C TYR A 133 8.98 6.70 19.59
N ARG A 134 9.41 5.76 18.76
CA ARG A 134 10.74 5.11 18.86
C ARG A 134 11.59 5.28 17.60
N ILE A 135 10.99 5.77 16.53
CA ILE A 135 11.63 5.94 15.24
C ILE A 135 11.22 7.32 14.72
N ARG A 136 12.15 8.06 14.11
CA ARG A 136 11.82 9.28 13.38
C ARG A 136 12.59 9.33 12.07
N VAL A 137 12.02 10.02 11.10
CA VAL A 137 12.62 10.19 9.77
C VAL A 137 12.13 11.49 9.13
N ARG A 138 12.88 12.06 8.18
CA ARG A 138 12.36 13.14 7.33
C ARG A 138 11.19 12.61 6.49
N SER A 139 10.20 13.45 6.23
CA SER A 139 8.99 13.02 5.51
C SER A 139 9.26 12.55 4.09
N GLU A 140 10.27 13.09 3.42
CA GLU A 140 10.71 12.67 2.08
C GLU A 140 11.30 11.26 2.02
N ASP A 141 11.77 10.75 3.16
CA ASP A 141 12.39 9.44 3.28
C ASP A 141 11.43 8.38 3.83
N ALA A 142 10.21 8.77 4.20
CA ALA A 142 9.13 7.87 4.54
C ALA A 142 8.28 7.57 3.29
N LYS A 143 8.12 6.29 2.95
CA LYS A 143 7.24 5.85 1.86
C LYS A 143 6.22 4.85 2.37
N LEU A 144 4.95 5.24 2.30
CA LEU A 144 3.83 4.30 2.36
C LEU A 144 3.56 3.78 0.94
N LEU A 145 3.41 2.47 0.78
CA LEU A 145 3.00 1.88 -0.48
C LEU A 145 1.47 1.94 -0.61
N PRO A 146 0.94 2.34 -1.79
CA PRO A 146 -0.46 2.10 -2.13
C PRO A 146 -0.82 0.62 -1.96
N VAL A 147 -2.07 0.31 -1.62
CA VAL A 147 -2.51 -1.05 -1.27
C VAL A 147 -2.12 -2.09 -2.33
N ASP A 148 -2.25 -1.74 -3.60
CA ASP A 148 -1.94 -2.60 -4.74
C ASP A 148 -0.43 -2.82 -4.94
N GLU A 149 0.41 -1.89 -4.46
CA GLU A 149 1.87 -2.00 -4.53
C GLU A 149 2.46 -2.81 -3.37
N ARG A 150 1.66 -3.18 -2.35
CA ARG A 150 2.12 -3.94 -1.18
C ARG A 150 2.38 -5.43 -1.49
N THR A 151 2.95 -5.75 -2.64
CA THR A 151 3.05 -7.11 -3.18
C THR A 151 4.15 -7.96 -2.53
N TYR A 152 5.13 -7.32 -1.88
CA TYR A 152 6.25 -8.02 -1.27
C TYR A 152 5.83 -8.81 -0.03
N GLN A 153 5.56 -10.11 -0.20
CA GLN A 153 5.10 -10.98 0.87
C GLN A 153 6.24 -11.58 1.72
N ILE A 154 6.11 -11.41 3.04
CA ILE A 154 6.99 -12.02 4.04
C ILE A 154 6.52 -13.46 4.28
N GLN A 155 7.34 -14.43 3.87
CA GLN A 155 7.09 -15.83 4.16
C GLN A 155 7.25 -16.10 5.67
N ARG A 156 6.15 -16.42 6.34
CA ARG A 156 6.12 -16.80 7.77
C ARG A 156 6.18 -18.33 7.92
N LYS A 157 6.64 -18.80 9.09
CA LYS A 157 6.77 -20.24 9.47
C LYS A 157 7.97 -20.99 8.86
N THR A 158 8.87 -20.28 8.19
CA THR A 158 10.20 -20.81 7.82
C THR A 158 11.20 -20.50 8.94
N GLN A 159 12.14 -21.41 9.22
CA GLN A 159 13.19 -21.15 10.22
C GLN A 159 13.96 -19.86 9.86
N GLY A 160 14.05 -18.93 10.83
CA GLY A 160 14.66 -17.61 10.62
C GLY A 160 13.75 -16.55 10.00
N SER A 161 12.45 -16.82 9.84
CA SER A 161 11.41 -15.81 9.52
C SER A 161 10.93 -15.05 10.76
N ILE A 162 10.07 -14.05 10.56
CA ILE A 162 9.60 -13.15 11.62
C ILE A 162 8.93 -13.92 12.78
N GLY A 163 9.42 -13.68 13.99
CA GLY A 163 8.90 -14.28 15.23
C GLY A 163 7.64 -13.59 15.75
N GLN A 164 7.33 -13.84 17.03
CA GLN A 164 6.17 -13.22 17.70
C GLN A 164 6.39 -11.75 18.12
N SER A 165 7.63 -11.24 18.04
CA SER A 165 7.95 -9.85 18.37
C SER A 165 7.47 -8.89 17.28
N ASN A 166 7.06 -7.68 17.66
CA ASN A 166 6.78 -6.63 16.67
C ASN A 166 8.06 -6.00 16.09
N VAL A 167 9.21 -6.27 16.70
CA VAL A 167 10.53 -5.90 16.18
C VAL A 167 11.30 -7.15 15.77
N TRP A 168 11.80 -7.18 14.54
CA TRP A 168 12.62 -8.26 14.01
C TRP A 168 13.89 -7.71 13.35
N TYR A 169 15.04 -8.23 13.77
CA TYR A 169 16.35 -7.75 13.34
C TYR A 169 16.81 -8.35 11.99
N GLY A 170 16.17 -9.43 11.52
CA GLY A 170 16.43 -9.97 10.19
C GLY A 170 17.88 -10.41 9.95
N ASP A 171 18.57 -10.92 10.96
CA ASP A 171 19.93 -11.45 10.92
C ASP A 171 20.04 -12.79 10.16
N SER A 172 18.91 -13.37 9.76
CA SER A 172 18.84 -14.55 8.89
C SER A 172 19.13 -14.23 7.42
N LYS A 173 19.40 -15.27 6.62
CA LYS A 173 19.53 -15.13 5.15
C LYS A 173 18.26 -14.54 4.52
N ILE A 174 17.09 -14.89 5.06
CA ILE A 174 15.79 -14.38 4.61
C ILE A 174 15.70 -12.88 4.88
N GLY A 175 15.98 -12.45 6.12
CA GLY A 175 15.94 -11.03 6.48
C GLY A 175 16.91 -10.17 5.66
N ARG A 176 18.15 -10.64 5.46
CA ARG A 176 19.14 -9.98 4.59
C ARG A 176 18.65 -9.82 3.15
N LYS A 177 18.06 -10.86 2.57
CA LYS A 177 17.53 -10.81 1.20
C LYS A 177 16.40 -9.79 1.09
N ILE A 178 15.44 -9.84 2.01
CA ILE A 178 14.31 -8.89 2.01
C ILE A 178 14.82 -7.45 2.13
N ALA A 179 15.75 -7.20 3.05
CA ALA A 179 16.33 -5.86 3.21
C ALA A 179 17.00 -5.37 1.93
N ALA A 180 17.75 -6.23 1.23
CA ALA A 180 18.39 -5.88 -0.04
C ALA A 180 17.36 -5.61 -1.16
N ASP A 181 16.31 -6.43 -1.26
CA ASP A 181 15.25 -6.25 -2.26
C ASP A 181 14.50 -4.93 -2.02
N ILE A 182 14.17 -4.61 -0.76
CA ILE A 182 13.50 -3.35 -0.40
C ILE A 182 14.41 -2.13 -0.60
N ASP A 183 15.70 -2.23 -0.28
CA ASP A 183 16.67 -1.17 -0.57
C ASP A 183 16.74 -0.89 -2.08
N ALA A 184 16.78 -1.93 -2.92
CA ALA A 184 16.75 -1.78 -4.37
C ALA A 184 15.43 -1.13 -4.86
N LEU A 185 14.28 -1.58 -4.35
CA LEU A 185 12.98 -0.99 -4.67
C LEU A 185 12.90 0.49 -4.25
N SER A 186 13.47 0.83 -3.09
CA SER A 186 13.50 2.21 -2.58
C SER A 186 14.36 3.16 -3.45
N LYS A 187 15.24 2.60 -4.28
CA LYS A 187 16.07 3.28 -5.27
C LYS A 187 15.46 3.26 -6.69
N GLY A 188 14.26 2.71 -6.85
CA GLY A 188 13.55 2.63 -8.13
C GLY A 188 13.85 1.39 -8.97
N ASN A 189 14.62 0.43 -8.45
CA ASN A 189 14.95 -0.80 -9.19
C ASN A 189 13.89 -1.87 -8.95
N ARG A 190 12.95 -2.04 -9.91
CA ARG A 190 11.97 -3.14 -9.91
C ARG A 190 12.48 -4.33 -10.74
N PRO A 191 12.21 -5.59 -10.35
CA PRO A 191 12.53 -6.75 -11.19
C PRO A 191 11.73 -6.72 -12.49
N THR A 192 12.41 -6.78 -13.63
CA THR A 192 11.77 -6.82 -14.95
C THR A 192 11.32 -8.24 -15.29
N HIS A 193 10.02 -8.46 -15.51
CA HIS A 193 9.52 -9.67 -16.16
C HIS A 193 9.41 -9.46 -17.68
N LYS A 194 9.65 -10.53 -18.46
CA LYS A 194 9.63 -10.48 -19.93
C LYS A 194 8.17 -10.56 -20.44
N SER A 195 7.70 -9.53 -21.13
CA SER A 195 6.36 -9.48 -21.71
C SER A 195 6.25 -10.29 -23.01
N ARG A 196 5.04 -10.79 -23.31
CA ARG A 196 4.63 -11.27 -24.65
C ARG A 196 3.60 -10.31 -25.23
N SER A 197 3.89 -9.73 -26.40
CA SER A 197 3.02 -8.74 -27.05
C SER A 197 1.87 -9.39 -27.84
N ILE A 198 0.66 -8.82 -27.77
CA ILE A 198 -0.46 -9.13 -28.66
C ILE A 198 -0.54 -8.06 -29.76
N ARG A 199 -0.79 -8.50 -31.00
CA ARG A 199 -0.70 -7.71 -32.23
C ARG A 199 -2.07 -7.64 -32.91
N THR A 200 -2.54 -6.44 -33.28
CA THR A 200 -3.53 -6.21 -34.36
C THR A 200 -3.75 -4.73 -34.68
N THR A 201 -4.24 -4.54 -35.91
CA THR A 201 -4.60 -3.36 -36.74
C THR A 201 -6.10 -3.01 -36.70
N ASP A 202 -6.60 -2.11 -37.56
CA ASP A 202 -7.20 -0.84 -37.13
C ASP A 202 -8.56 -0.38 -37.71
N PRO A 203 -9.40 0.28 -36.89
CA PRO A 203 -9.89 1.68 -37.07
C PRO A 203 -9.32 2.71 -36.03
N GLU A 204 -8.59 3.70 -36.54
CA GLU A 204 -7.28 4.21 -36.04
C GLU A 204 -7.12 4.86 -34.66
N HIS A 205 -8.12 5.55 -34.12
CA HIS A 205 -7.88 6.40 -32.95
C HIS A 205 -8.34 5.78 -31.64
N ASN A 206 -9.64 5.48 -31.50
CA ASN A 206 -10.20 4.98 -30.25
C ASN A 206 -9.67 3.58 -29.91
N ALA A 207 -9.54 2.71 -30.91
CA ALA A 207 -8.95 1.39 -30.74
C ALA A 207 -7.48 1.50 -30.29
N LYS A 208 -6.74 2.51 -30.78
CA LYS A 208 -5.36 2.76 -30.35
C LYS A 208 -5.28 3.30 -28.93
N VAL A 209 -6.21 4.17 -28.52
CA VAL A 209 -6.32 4.68 -27.14
C VAL A 209 -6.61 3.53 -26.18
N GLU A 210 -7.63 2.73 -26.46
CA GLU A 210 -8.05 1.57 -25.69
C GLU A 210 -6.91 0.54 -25.56
N LYS A 211 -6.31 0.16 -26.68
CA LYS A 211 -5.17 -0.75 -26.71
C LYS A 211 -3.98 -0.20 -25.92
N THR A 212 -3.71 1.09 -25.99
CA THR A 212 -2.60 1.69 -25.22
C THR A 212 -2.92 1.70 -23.73
N ALA A 213 -4.16 1.97 -23.34
CA ALA A 213 -4.61 1.90 -21.96
C ALA A 213 -4.48 0.48 -21.40
N ILE A 214 -5.01 -0.52 -22.10
CA ILE A 214 -4.90 -1.94 -21.72
C ILE A 214 -3.44 -2.35 -21.58
N ASN A 215 -2.58 -2.02 -22.54
CA ASN A 215 -1.16 -2.37 -22.49
C ASN A 215 -0.43 -1.70 -21.31
N LEU A 216 -0.75 -0.43 -21.01
CA LEU A 216 -0.16 0.29 -19.89
C LEU A 216 -0.58 -0.33 -18.55
N VAL A 217 -1.87 -0.60 -18.38
CA VAL A 217 -2.42 -1.24 -17.16
C VAL A 217 -1.85 -2.64 -16.99
N TRP A 218 -1.80 -3.41 -18.08
CA TRP A 218 -1.20 -4.74 -18.07
C TRP A 218 0.24 -4.70 -17.59
N LYS A 219 1.06 -3.85 -18.23
CA LYS A 219 2.47 -3.67 -17.87
C LYS A 219 2.63 -3.23 -16.43
N TYR A 220 1.81 -2.30 -15.96
CA TYR A 220 1.84 -1.82 -14.58
C TYR A 220 1.65 -2.96 -13.57
N TYR A 221 0.59 -3.78 -13.71
CA TYR A 221 0.34 -4.89 -12.78
C TYR A 221 1.34 -6.04 -12.96
N GLU A 222 1.81 -6.30 -14.19
CA GLU A 222 2.87 -7.28 -14.47
C GLU A 222 4.19 -6.90 -13.76
N GLU A 223 4.58 -5.63 -13.79
CA GLU A 223 5.77 -5.11 -13.08
C GLU A 223 5.62 -5.17 -11.54
N LEU A 224 4.39 -5.20 -11.02
CA LEU A 224 4.11 -5.48 -9.61
C LEU A 224 4.14 -6.98 -9.27
N GLY A 225 4.32 -7.84 -10.27
CA GLY A 225 4.42 -9.29 -10.14
C GLY A 225 3.08 -10.03 -10.13
N TYR A 226 2.03 -9.44 -10.73
CA TYR A 226 0.77 -10.15 -10.96
C TYR A 226 0.83 -10.96 -12.27
N GLU A 227 0.14 -12.09 -12.29
CA GLU A 227 -0.19 -12.83 -13.51
C GLU A 227 -1.53 -12.31 -14.05
N LEU A 228 -1.58 -11.91 -15.32
CA LEU A 228 -2.75 -11.30 -15.93
C LEU A 228 -3.41 -12.19 -16.98
N ILE A 229 -4.74 -12.11 -17.05
CA ILE A 229 -5.56 -12.62 -18.14
C ILE A 229 -6.56 -11.55 -18.59
N SER A 230 -6.94 -11.56 -19.87
CA SER A 230 -8.04 -10.75 -20.39
C SER A 230 -9.34 -11.55 -20.36
N VAL A 231 -10.40 -10.92 -19.86
CA VAL A 231 -11.77 -11.47 -19.69
C VAL A 231 -12.84 -10.53 -20.27
N GLU A 232 -12.43 -9.48 -21.00
CA GLU A 232 -13.30 -8.50 -21.68
C GLU A 232 -14.46 -9.17 -22.45
N LYS A 233 -14.15 -10.26 -23.17
CA LYS A 233 -15.12 -11.01 -23.98
C LYS A 233 -16.11 -11.86 -23.18
N ASP A 234 -15.86 -12.03 -21.89
CA ASP A 234 -16.68 -12.87 -21.00
C ASP A 234 -17.87 -12.08 -20.43
N ASN A 235 -17.96 -10.77 -20.74
CA ASN A 235 -19.05 -9.88 -20.35
C ASN A 235 -19.28 -9.83 -18.82
N VAL A 236 -18.18 -9.86 -18.07
CA VAL A 236 -18.17 -9.87 -16.60
C VAL A 236 -18.24 -8.47 -15.98
N GLY A 237 -18.05 -7.41 -16.77
CA GLY A 237 -18.05 -6.00 -16.32
C GLY A 237 -16.67 -5.47 -15.89
N TRP A 238 -15.60 -6.17 -16.31
CA TRP A 238 -14.21 -5.73 -16.24
C TRP A 238 -13.39 -6.38 -17.38
N ASP A 239 -12.24 -5.80 -17.72
CA ASP A 239 -11.43 -6.23 -18.86
C ASP A 239 -10.36 -7.26 -18.50
N LEU A 240 -9.73 -7.11 -17.33
CA LEU A 240 -8.56 -7.89 -16.90
C LEU A 240 -8.77 -8.52 -15.53
N GLU A 241 -8.24 -9.73 -15.34
CA GLU A 241 -8.02 -10.28 -14.00
C GLU A 241 -6.52 -10.37 -13.72
N ALA A 242 -6.09 -9.81 -12.59
CA ALA A 242 -4.70 -9.87 -12.14
C ALA A 242 -4.60 -10.71 -10.87
N SER A 243 -3.88 -11.82 -10.92
CA SER A 243 -3.75 -12.77 -9.82
C SER A 243 -2.34 -12.76 -9.23
N GLN A 244 -2.24 -12.71 -7.91
CA GLN A 244 -1.00 -12.87 -7.19
C GLN A 244 -1.27 -13.60 -5.87
N HIS A 245 -0.65 -14.76 -5.69
CA HIS A 245 -0.83 -15.61 -4.51
C HIS A 245 -2.32 -15.96 -4.26
N LYS A 246 -2.95 -15.37 -3.23
CA LYS A 246 -4.37 -15.59 -2.88
C LYS A 246 -5.29 -14.44 -3.31
N THR A 247 -4.72 -13.41 -3.91
CA THR A 247 -5.43 -12.20 -4.32
C THR A 247 -5.71 -12.28 -5.81
N LYS A 248 -6.95 -12.00 -6.20
CA LYS A 248 -7.37 -11.84 -7.60
C LYS A 248 -8.09 -10.51 -7.74
N LEU A 249 -7.48 -9.58 -8.44
CA LEU A 249 -8.06 -8.27 -8.78
C LEU A 249 -8.90 -8.38 -10.05
N ARG A 250 -10.00 -7.61 -10.09
CA ARG A 250 -10.88 -7.41 -11.25
C ARG A 250 -10.66 -5.99 -11.73
N ILE A 251 -10.17 -5.79 -12.94
CA ILE A 251 -9.70 -4.48 -13.41
C ILE A 251 -10.45 -4.09 -14.67
N GLU A 252 -11.25 -3.04 -14.58
CA GLU A 252 -11.86 -2.34 -15.71
C GLU A 252 -10.92 -1.24 -16.19
N VAL A 253 -10.73 -1.10 -17.50
CA VAL A 253 -9.75 -0.20 -18.10
C VAL A 253 -10.43 0.80 -19.02
N LYS A 254 -10.23 2.10 -18.74
CA LYS A 254 -10.72 3.20 -19.58
C LYS A 254 -9.55 4.01 -20.13
N GLY A 255 -9.49 4.16 -21.46
CA GLY A 255 -8.50 5.01 -22.14
C GLY A 255 -9.09 6.33 -22.59
N LEU A 256 -8.33 7.43 -22.40
CA LEU A 256 -8.70 8.78 -22.84
C LEU A 256 -7.52 9.44 -23.56
N SER A 257 -7.81 10.17 -24.64
CA SER A 257 -6.80 10.99 -25.33
C SER A 257 -6.48 12.29 -24.59
N GLY A 258 -7.43 12.83 -23.83
CA GLY A 258 -7.27 14.06 -23.05
C GLY A 258 -6.68 13.85 -21.66
N SER A 259 -6.34 14.94 -20.99
CA SER A 259 -5.80 14.95 -19.62
C SER A 259 -6.85 14.90 -18.51
N ASN A 260 -8.12 15.20 -18.82
CA ASN A 260 -9.21 15.18 -17.85
C ASN A 260 -9.71 13.73 -17.64
N PRO A 261 -9.58 13.13 -16.44
CA PRO A 261 -9.94 11.74 -16.17
C PRO A 261 -11.46 11.59 -15.95
N HIS A 262 -12.26 11.84 -17.00
CA HIS A 262 -13.71 11.69 -16.99
C HIS A 262 -14.14 10.53 -17.89
N VAL A 263 -14.76 9.50 -17.31
CA VAL A 263 -15.13 8.26 -18.00
C VAL A 263 -16.61 7.92 -17.75
N GLU A 264 -17.22 7.21 -18.69
CA GLU A 264 -18.58 6.68 -18.54
C GLU A 264 -18.52 5.15 -18.45
N LEU A 265 -19.46 4.57 -17.71
CA LEU A 265 -19.57 3.13 -17.52
C LEU A 265 -20.74 2.57 -18.32
N SER A 266 -20.52 1.44 -18.99
CA SER A 266 -21.59 0.63 -19.55
C SER A 266 -22.46 0.03 -18.42
N PRO A 267 -23.69 -0.46 -18.71
CA PRO A 267 -24.54 -1.04 -17.66
C PRO A 267 -23.90 -2.21 -16.89
N ASN A 268 -23.10 -3.05 -17.57
CA ASN A 268 -22.44 -4.19 -16.92
C ASN A 268 -21.24 -3.74 -16.07
N GLU A 269 -20.48 -2.75 -16.54
CA GLU A 269 -19.41 -2.13 -15.77
C GLU A 269 -19.97 -1.41 -14.55
N PHE A 270 -21.06 -0.65 -14.71
CA PHE A 270 -21.73 0.03 -13.60
C PHE A 270 -22.28 -0.98 -12.58
N LYS A 271 -22.84 -2.10 -13.04
CA LYS A 271 -23.24 -3.19 -12.14
C LYS A 271 -22.05 -3.70 -11.33
N ALA A 272 -20.94 -4.06 -11.97
CA ALA A 272 -19.74 -4.54 -11.27
C ALA A 272 -19.13 -3.49 -10.33
N TRP A 273 -19.11 -2.22 -10.75
CA TRP A 273 -18.70 -1.08 -9.94
C TRP A 273 -19.60 -0.89 -8.72
N SER A 274 -20.92 -0.94 -8.89
CA SER A 274 -21.89 -0.74 -7.81
C SER A 274 -21.84 -1.80 -6.71
N GLU A 275 -21.25 -2.97 -6.98
CA GLU A 275 -20.99 -3.99 -5.96
C GLU A 275 -19.98 -3.54 -4.91
N ALA A 276 -19.23 -2.45 -5.18
CA ALA A 276 -18.24 -1.89 -4.25
C ALA A 276 -17.24 -2.96 -3.76
N HIS A 277 -16.83 -3.84 -4.68
CA HIS A 277 -16.01 -4.98 -4.32
C HIS A 277 -14.56 -4.53 -4.04
N PRO A 278 -13.94 -4.89 -2.89
CA PRO A 278 -12.60 -4.40 -2.50
C PRO A 278 -11.46 -4.84 -3.42
N LEU A 279 -11.73 -5.83 -4.29
CA LEU A 279 -10.77 -6.32 -5.29
C LEU A 279 -11.08 -5.80 -6.70
N TYR A 280 -12.11 -4.95 -6.86
CA TYR A 280 -12.38 -4.27 -8.11
C TYR A 280 -11.51 -3.01 -8.24
N ARG A 281 -11.02 -2.74 -9.44
CA ARG A 281 -10.22 -1.57 -9.79
C ARG A 281 -10.76 -0.95 -11.07
N MET A 282 -10.89 0.38 -11.06
CA MET A 282 -11.09 1.17 -12.28
C MET A 282 -9.78 1.84 -12.63
N ALA A 283 -9.17 1.41 -13.72
CA ALA A 283 -7.92 1.95 -14.22
C ALA A 283 -8.21 2.92 -15.37
N VAL A 284 -8.00 4.21 -15.12
CA VAL A 284 -8.19 5.26 -16.13
C VAL A 284 -6.83 5.72 -16.64
N VAL A 285 -6.61 5.64 -17.96
CA VAL A 285 -5.40 6.10 -18.63
C VAL A 285 -5.70 7.37 -19.42
N THR A 286 -5.25 8.51 -18.92
CA THR A 286 -5.32 9.81 -19.62
C THR A 286 -4.10 10.02 -20.51
N GLU A 287 -4.23 10.90 -21.52
CA GLU A 287 -3.14 11.24 -22.44
C GLU A 287 -2.54 10.00 -23.15
N ALA A 288 -3.40 9.02 -23.46
CA ALA A 288 -2.99 7.66 -23.84
C ALA A 288 -2.08 7.58 -25.08
N LEU A 289 -2.12 8.58 -25.98
CA LEU A 289 -1.31 8.58 -27.20
C LEU A 289 -0.11 9.54 -27.15
N THR A 290 0.09 10.27 -26.05
CA THR A 290 1.15 11.27 -25.91
C THR A 290 2.05 10.97 -24.71
N SER A 291 1.57 11.20 -23.50
CA SER A 291 2.28 10.95 -22.24
C SER A 291 1.33 10.25 -21.27
N PRO A 292 1.10 8.94 -21.44
CA PRO A 292 0.07 8.22 -20.71
C PRO A 292 0.24 8.34 -19.19
N LYS A 293 -0.85 8.68 -18.50
CA LYS A 293 -0.92 8.74 -17.04
C LYS A 293 -1.99 7.80 -16.55
N LEU A 294 -1.59 6.88 -15.66
CA LEU A 294 -2.46 5.89 -15.05
C LEU A 294 -3.01 6.40 -13.72
N HIS A 295 -4.33 6.34 -13.57
CA HIS A 295 -5.06 6.59 -12.34
C HIS A 295 -5.81 5.32 -11.97
N ILE A 296 -5.68 4.86 -10.73
CA ILE A 296 -6.34 3.64 -10.27
C ILE A 296 -7.31 4.02 -9.16
N CYS A 297 -8.60 3.79 -9.39
CA CYS A 297 -9.62 3.89 -8.37
C CYS A 297 -9.86 2.50 -7.75
N LEU A 298 -9.94 2.45 -6.42
CA LEU A 298 -10.26 1.25 -5.65
C LEU A 298 -11.35 1.55 -4.65
N TYR A 299 -12.20 0.56 -4.37
CA TYR A 299 -13.17 0.71 -3.29
C TYR A 299 -12.49 0.39 -1.97
N SER A 300 -12.45 1.39 -1.10
CA SER A 300 -11.99 1.22 0.26
C SER A 300 -13.15 0.73 1.12
N ARG A 301 -13.02 -0.50 1.62
CA ARG A 301 -13.92 -0.98 2.70
C ARG A 301 -13.72 -0.22 3.98
N GLU A 302 -12.56 0.40 4.13
CA GLU A 302 -12.29 1.23 5.28
C GLU A 302 -13.11 2.52 5.11
N HIS A 303 -12.95 3.27 4.01
CA HIS A 303 -13.62 4.56 3.81
C HIS A 303 -15.09 4.48 3.37
N GLU A 304 -15.59 3.28 3.05
CA GLU A 304 -16.90 3.08 2.41
C GLU A 304 -17.08 3.95 1.16
N SER A 305 -15.97 4.19 0.45
CA SER A 305 -15.92 5.09 -0.69
C SER A 305 -14.86 4.65 -1.70
N TRP A 306 -14.98 5.17 -2.92
CA TRP A 306 -13.93 5.03 -3.93
C TRP A 306 -12.79 6.00 -3.64
N LEU A 307 -11.55 5.50 -3.67
CA LEU A 307 -10.32 6.26 -3.49
C LEU A 307 -9.49 6.20 -4.77
N VAL A 308 -8.78 7.27 -5.09
CA VAL A 308 -7.82 7.32 -6.19
C VAL A 308 -6.41 7.10 -5.64
N SER A 309 -5.80 5.96 -5.92
CA SER A 309 -4.52 5.56 -5.32
C SER A 309 -3.30 6.33 -5.84
N SER A 310 -3.44 7.06 -6.96
CA SER A 310 -2.35 7.82 -7.56
C SER A 310 -2.14 9.21 -6.92
N HIS A 311 -3.09 9.73 -6.13
CA HIS A 311 -3.02 11.09 -5.57
C HIS A 311 -3.65 11.18 -4.18
N ASP A 312 -2.90 11.68 -3.19
CA ASP A 312 -3.27 11.71 -1.77
C ASP A 312 -4.50 12.57 -1.40
N ASN A 313 -5.13 13.27 -2.36
CA ASN A 313 -6.32 14.12 -2.13
C ASN A 313 -7.37 14.05 -3.27
N ALA A 314 -7.28 13.07 -4.17
CA ALA A 314 -8.24 12.97 -5.27
C ALA A 314 -9.53 12.24 -4.82
N SER A 315 -10.68 12.80 -5.19
CA SER A 315 -12.00 12.22 -4.96
C SER A 315 -12.62 11.71 -6.26
N VAL A 316 -13.59 10.81 -6.13
CA VAL A 316 -14.40 10.31 -7.25
C VAL A 316 -15.80 10.91 -7.13
N ASP A 317 -16.19 11.70 -8.12
CA ASP A 317 -17.55 12.21 -8.25
C ASP A 317 -18.34 11.29 -9.18
N ILE A 318 -19.53 10.85 -8.73
CA ILE A 318 -20.39 9.92 -9.47
C ILE A 318 -21.70 10.62 -9.79
N VAL A 319 -22.01 10.73 -11.09
CA VAL A 319 -23.29 11.24 -11.58
C VAL A 319 -23.98 10.13 -12.36
N GLU A 320 -25.01 9.54 -11.78
CA GLU A 320 -25.80 8.51 -12.45
C GLU A 320 -26.68 9.14 -13.54
N LYS A 321 -26.59 8.62 -14.77
CA LYS A 321 -27.45 8.99 -15.90
C LYS A 321 -28.35 7.81 -16.24
N VAL A 322 -29.68 8.03 -16.23
CA VAL A 322 -30.66 7.01 -16.64
C VAL A 322 -30.86 7.10 -18.15
N ALA A 323 -30.65 6.00 -18.88
CA ALA A 323 -30.89 5.89 -20.31
C ALA A 323 -31.99 4.84 -20.61
N ALA A 324 -32.68 4.99 -21.74
CA ALA A 324 -33.70 4.04 -22.20
C ALA A 324 -33.36 3.51 -23.60
N GLN A 325 -33.59 2.22 -23.83
CA GLN A 325 -33.49 1.61 -25.15
C GLN A 325 -34.91 1.41 -25.71
N ILE A 326 -35.19 1.97 -26.89
CA ILE A 326 -36.48 1.84 -27.57
C ILE A 326 -36.31 0.86 -28.73
N LYS A 327 -37.04 -0.24 -28.70
CA LYS A 327 -37.10 -1.21 -29.81
C LYS A 327 -38.47 -1.09 -30.48
N LEU A 328 -38.48 -0.65 -31.74
CA LEU A 328 -39.68 -0.63 -32.56
C LEU A 328 -39.82 -1.98 -33.25
N HIS A 329 -41.00 -2.57 -33.15
CA HIS A 329 -41.40 -3.72 -33.95
C HIS A 329 -42.25 -3.16 -35.10
N ILE A 330 -41.66 -3.11 -36.29
CA ILE A 330 -42.29 -2.59 -37.51
C ILE A 330 -42.50 -3.75 -38.48
#